data_AF-A0A953URX1-F1
#
_entry.id   AF-A0A953URX1-F1
#
_cell.length_a   1.000
_cell.length_b   1.000
_cell.length_c   1.000
_cell.angle_alpha   90.00
_cell.angle_beta   90.00
_cell.angle_gamma   90.00
#
_symmetry.space_group_name_H-M   'P 1'
#
loop_
_entity.id
_entity.type
_entity.pdbx_description
1 polymer ?
#
loop_
_entity_poly.entity_id
_entity_poly.type
_entity_poly.pdbx_seq_one_letter_code
_entity_poly.pdbx_strand_id
1 'polypeptide(L)'
;DTFESEAQYYRPGLPARVSLPGQGKMLPARVSPVLPQFDAATRALRIRLEVENPGNVLRPDMIVDVELPITLPAGISVPADAIVNSGLRKRVFIDRGNGSFEPREIETGWHWGDRVQVVKGLTPGERIVVSGTFLVDSESRLKAAAAGVYGEAGVDPVCGMQVDQAKAKAASHTREHAGKTHYFCSDQCVRDFDKNPAQYLKKELLPSDYEEKSDKHRKVAAATEGVKDPTCGMTVDPKQAQAKGRVSHVGQQTFYFCSDHCKKEFDQNPDKYLAKAAGRVAAGGGTNATGR
;
A
#
# COMPACT_ATOMS: atom_id res chain seq x y z
N ASP A 1 -19.02 9.48 -15.63
CA ASP A 1 -19.62 8.88 -14.43
C ASP A 1 -18.88 9.37 -13.20
N THR A 2 -19.59 9.90 -12.21
CA THR A 2 -19.00 10.41 -10.95
C THR A 2 -19.74 9.80 -9.75
N PHE A 3 -19.07 9.76 -8.60
CA PHE A 3 -19.61 9.13 -7.39
C PHE A 3 -20.54 10.08 -6.62
N GLU A 4 -21.49 9.51 -5.87
CA GLU A 4 -22.52 10.24 -5.11
C GLU A 4 -21.95 11.27 -4.12
N SER A 5 -20.79 10.99 -3.50
CA SER A 5 -20.10 11.90 -2.58
C SER A 5 -19.52 13.16 -3.25
N GLU A 6 -19.39 13.16 -4.58
CA GLU A 6 -18.83 14.25 -5.37
C GLU A 6 -19.92 15.16 -5.97
N ALA A 7 -21.19 14.74 -5.92
CA ALA A 7 -22.34 15.44 -6.52
C ALA A 7 -22.50 16.89 -6.00
N GLN A 8 -22.15 17.15 -4.75
CA GLN A 8 -22.25 18.48 -4.11
C GLN A 8 -21.32 19.55 -4.72
N TYR A 9 -20.32 19.15 -5.50
CA TYR A 9 -19.33 20.04 -6.11
C TYR A 9 -19.61 20.34 -7.58
N TYR A 10 -20.48 19.56 -8.23
CA TYR A 10 -20.94 19.79 -9.60
C TYR A 10 -22.16 20.72 -9.58
N ARG A 11 -21.92 21.99 -9.28
CA ARG A 11 -22.98 23.01 -9.30
C ARG A 11 -23.39 23.33 -10.74
N PRO A 12 -24.70 23.52 -11.01
CA PRO A 12 -25.18 24.11 -12.26
C PRO A 12 -24.37 25.35 -12.67
N GLY A 13 -23.95 25.40 -13.93
CA GLY A 13 -23.18 26.53 -14.48
C GLY A 13 -21.66 26.47 -14.25
N LEU A 14 -21.13 25.41 -13.62
CA LEU A 14 -19.68 25.23 -13.50
C LEU A 14 -19.03 25.19 -14.90
N PRO A 15 -17.97 25.98 -15.16
CA PRO A 15 -17.25 25.89 -16.42
C PRO A 15 -16.54 24.53 -16.53
N ALA A 16 -16.65 23.91 -17.69
CA ALA A 16 -15.96 22.68 -18.06
C ALA A 16 -15.22 22.90 -19.39
N ARG A 17 -14.26 22.04 -19.70
CA ARG A 17 -13.57 22.01 -20.99
C ARG A 17 -13.74 20.65 -21.61
N VAL A 18 -14.13 20.62 -22.88
CA VAL A 18 -14.26 19.39 -23.65
C VAL A 18 -13.14 19.34 -24.67
N SER A 19 -12.33 18.28 -24.62
CA SER A 19 -11.23 18.03 -25.53
C SER A 19 -11.61 16.92 -26.50
N LEU A 20 -11.41 17.18 -27.80
CA LEU A 20 -11.63 16.16 -28.83
C LEU A 20 -10.34 15.35 -29.04
N PRO A 21 -10.40 14.01 -28.91
CA PRO A 21 -9.25 13.16 -29.19
C PRO A 21 -8.78 13.35 -30.64
N GLY A 22 -7.51 13.70 -30.82
CA GLY A 22 -6.86 13.84 -32.13
C GLY A 22 -6.84 15.25 -32.75
N GLN A 23 -7.51 16.25 -32.18
CA GLN A 23 -7.46 17.64 -32.67
C GLN A 23 -6.84 18.66 -31.71
N GLY A 24 -6.69 18.30 -30.42
CA GLY A 24 -6.13 19.20 -29.40
C GLY A 24 -6.93 20.50 -29.17
N LYS A 25 -8.13 20.62 -29.75
CA LYS A 25 -9.03 21.75 -29.56
C LYS A 25 -9.84 21.55 -28.29
N MET A 26 -9.74 22.51 -27.38
CA MET A 26 -10.59 22.59 -26.20
C MET A 26 -11.79 23.48 -26.50
N LEU A 27 -13.00 22.93 -26.37
CA LEU A 27 -14.24 23.69 -26.46
C LEU A 27 -14.72 24.08 -25.06
N PRO A 28 -15.10 25.34 -24.84
CA PRO A 28 -15.70 25.77 -23.58
C PRO A 28 -17.07 25.09 -23.42
N ALA A 29 -17.29 24.51 -22.25
CA ALA A 29 -18.51 23.81 -21.88
C ALA A 29 -19.03 24.33 -20.53
N ARG A 30 -20.30 24.10 -20.24
CA ARG A 30 -20.92 24.42 -18.94
C ARG A 30 -21.76 23.25 -18.46
N VAL A 31 -21.77 23.00 -17.16
CA VAL A 31 -22.67 22.03 -16.54
C VAL A 31 -24.11 22.52 -16.66
N SER A 32 -24.94 21.73 -17.33
CA SER A 32 -26.36 22.02 -17.55
C SER A 32 -27.09 22.11 -16.20
N PRO A 33 -28.08 23.01 -16.06
CA PRO A 33 -28.84 23.17 -14.82
C PRO A 33 -29.86 22.05 -14.55
N VAL A 34 -30.00 21.09 -15.47
CA VAL A 34 -30.87 19.93 -15.28
C VAL A 34 -30.33 19.08 -14.13
N LEU A 35 -31.21 18.72 -13.18
CA LEU A 35 -30.88 17.87 -12.04
C LEU A 35 -30.11 16.64 -12.50
N PRO A 36 -28.96 16.32 -11.88
CA PRO A 36 -28.18 15.17 -12.29
C PRO A 36 -29.04 13.92 -12.10
N GLN A 37 -29.20 13.16 -13.17
CA GLN A 37 -29.98 11.93 -13.14
C GLN A 37 -29.08 10.81 -12.65
N PHE A 38 -29.47 10.20 -11.52
CA PHE A 38 -28.84 8.99 -11.03
C PHE A 38 -29.30 7.83 -11.90
N ASP A 39 -28.34 7.09 -12.45
CA ASP A 39 -28.63 5.82 -13.07
C ASP A 39 -28.91 4.79 -11.96
N ALA A 40 -30.15 4.33 -11.82
CA ALA A 40 -30.55 3.41 -10.76
C ALA A 40 -29.83 2.06 -10.82
N ALA A 41 -29.30 1.67 -11.99
CA ALA A 41 -28.58 0.40 -12.17
C ALA A 41 -27.11 0.49 -11.76
N THR A 42 -26.44 1.60 -12.06
CA THR A 42 -24.99 1.77 -11.83
C THR A 42 -24.66 2.70 -10.67
N ARG A 43 -25.65 3.40 -10.10
CA ARG A 43 -25.50 4.48 -9.11
C ARG A 43 -24.52 5.57 -9.55
N ALA A 44 -24.27 5.68 -10.85
CA ALA A 44 -23.43 6.70 -11.42
C ALA A 44 -24.22 8.00 -11.60
N LEU A 45 -23.59 9.12 -11.23
CA LEU A 45 -24.13 10.46 -11.51
C LEU A 45 -23.87 10.80 -12.99
N ARG A 46 -24.95 10.98 -13.78
CA ARG A 46 -24.84 11.48 -15.15
C ARG A 46 -24.91 13.00 -15.18
N ILE A 47 -23.81 13.63 -15.57
CA ILE A 47 -23.69 15.08 -15.72
C ILE A 47 -23.90 15.44 -17.18
N ARG A 48 -24.86 16.33 -17.45
CA ARG A 48 -25.09 16.88 -18.79
C ARG A 48 -24.29 18.17 -18.97
N LEU A 49 -23.55 18.28 -20.06
CA LEU A 49 -22.76 19.45 -20.41
C LEU A 49 -23.38 20.13 -21.64
N GLU A 50 -23.41 21.45 -21.62
CA GLU A 50 -23.78 22.29 -22.75
C GLU A 50 -22.49 22.89 -23.34
N VAL A 51 -22.28 22.67 -24.63
CA VAL A 51 -21.05 23.06 -25.35
C VAL A 51 -21.45 23.80 -26.61
N GLU A 52 -20.81 24.94 -26.87
CA GLU A 52 -20.91 25.58 -28.16
C GLU A 52 -20.14 24.75 -29.19
N ASN A 53 -20.82 24.32 -30.26
CA ASN A 53 -20.25 23.45 -31.29
C ASN A 53 -20.12 24.20 -32.64
N PRO A 54 -19.33 25.28 -32.72
CA PRO A 54 -19.19 26.04 -33.96
C PRO A 54 -18.56 25.15 -35.04
N GLY A 55 -19.24 25.01 -36.17
CA GLY A 55 -18.78 24.15 -37.27
C GLY A 55 -19.11 22.66 -37.13
N ASN A 56 -19.99 22.27 -36.20
CA ASN A 56 -20.49 20.89 -36.02
C ASN A 56 -19.36 19.86 -35.85
N VAL A 57 -18.29 20.25 -35.15
CA VAL A 57 -17.09 19.43 -34.96
C VAL A 57 -17.39 18.25 -34.03
N LEU A 58 -18.22 18.46 -33.01
CA LEU A 58 -18.77 17.40 -32.18
C LEU A 58 -19.90 16.69 -32.92
N ARG A 59 -19.76 15.37 -33.09
CA ARG A 59 -20.78 14.50 -33.69
C ARG A 59 -21.49 13.68 -32.60
N PRO A 60 -22.76 13.28 -32.81
CA PRO A 60 -23.41 12.28 -31.97
C PRO A 60 -22.55 11.01 -31.85
N ASP A 61 -22.65 10.34 -30.71
CA ASP A 61 -21.90 9.11 -30.37
C ASP A 61 -20.37 9.25 -30.32
N MET A 62 -19.84 10.47 -30.41
CA MET A 62 -18.42 10.74 -30.26
C MET A 62 -17.98 10.70 -28.79
N ILE A 63 -16.92 9.96 -28.50
CA ILE A 63 -16.24 9.97 -27.21
C ILE A 63 -15.33 11.20 -27.13
N VAL A 64 -15.39 11.91 -26.01
CA VAL A 64 -14.61 13.12 -25.74
C VAL A 64 -14.04 13.06 -24.33
N ASP A 65 -12.91 13.72 -24.13
CA ASP A 65 -12.34 13.92 -22.81
C ASP A 65 -12.90 15.21 -22.21
N VAL A 66 -13.27 15.20 -20.92
CA VAL A 66 -13.82 16.36 -20.24
C VAL A 66 -13.00 16.69 -19.00
N GLU A 67 -12.55 17.93 -18.93
CA GLU A 67 -11.92 18.51 -17.74
C GLU A 67 -12.90 19.43 -17.02
N LEU A 68 -13.18 19.11 -15.75
CA LEU A 68 -13.99 19.95 -14.87
C LEU A 68 -13.08 20.52 -13.76
N PRO A 69 -12.68 21.80 -13.84
CA PRO A 69 -11.95 22.42 -12.74
C PRO A 69 -12.89 22.61 -11.54
N ILE A 70 -12.79 21.70 -10.57
CA ILE A 70 -13.47 21.84 -9.29
C ILE A 70 -12.63 22.70 -8.35
N THR A 71 -13.24 23.69 -7.72
CA THR A 71 -12.59 24.43 -6.62
C THR A 71 -12.84 23.68 -5.33
N LEU A 72 -11.77 23.11 -4.78
CA LEU A 72 -11.84 22.44 -3.49
C LEU A 72 -12.04 23.48 -2.37
N PRO A 73 -12.83 23.17 -1.33
CA PRO A 73 -12.95 24.04 -0.16
C PRO A 73 -11.58 24.22 0.50
N ALA A 74 -11.37 25.32 1.21
CA ALA A 74 -10.12 25.56 1.92
C ALA A 74 -9.83 24.43 2.93
N GLY A 75 -8.61 23.90 2.91
CA GLY A 75 -8.15 22.89 3.87
C GLY A 75 -6.65 22.67 3.77
N ILE A 76 -6.10 21.98 4.75
CA ILE A 76 -4.66 21.73 4.82
C ILE A 76 -4.33 20.55 3.91
N SER A 77 -3.39 20.74 2.98
CA SER A 77 -2.97 19.69 2.06
C SER A 77 -1.72 18.99 2.56
N VAL A 78 -1.83 17.70 2.83
CA VAL A 78 -0.72 16.85 3.31
C VAL A 78 -0.42 15.74 2.31
N PRO A 79 0.83 15.24 2.22
CA PRO A 79 1.12 14.03 1.46
C PRO A 79 0.37 12.81 2.01
N ALA A 80 -0.07 11.90 1.15
CA ALA A 80 -0.76 10.67 1.55
C ALA A 80 0.10 9.81 2.48
N ASP A 81 1.41 9.78 2.25
CA ASP A 81 2.38 8.99 3.03
C ASP A 81 2.50 9.44 4.50
N ALA A 82 2.11 10.68 4.81
CA ALA A 82 2.12 11.20 6.18
C ALA A 82 0.94 10.68 7.02
N ILE A 83 -0.07 10.09 6.38
CA ILE A 83 -1.30 9.63 7.04
C ILE A 83 -1.17 8.16 7.41
N VAL A 84 -1.20 7.88 8.72
CA VAL A 84 -1.26 6.52 9.25
C VAL A 84 -2.72 6.11 9.39
N ASN A 85 -3.09 5.08 8.64
CA ASN A 85 -4.41 4.48 8.72
C ASN A 85 -4.35 3.23 9.60
N SER A 86 -4.82 3.34 10.86
CA SER A 86 -4.92 2.19 11.77
C SER A 86 -6.29 1.49 11.68
N GLY A 87 -6.93 1.52 10.51
CA GLY A 87 -8.22 0.89 10.21
C GLY A 87 -9.42 1.67 10.72
N LEU A 88 -9.48 1.92 12.04
CA LEU A 88 -10.61 2.62 12.68
C LEU A 88 -10.43 4.14 12.74
N ARG A 89 -9.18 4.64 12.68
CA ARG A 89 -8.85 6.06 12.81
C ARG A 89 -7.68 6.43 11.92
N LYS A 90 -7.71 7.65 11.41
CA LYS A 90 -6.63 8.27 10.63
C LYS A 90 -5.85 9.23 11.52
N ARG A 91 -4.53 9.10 11.53
CA ARG A 91 -3.63 9.91 12.37
C ARG A 91 -2.44 10.41 11.58
N VAL A 92 -1.90 11.54 12.02
CA VAL A 92 -0.63 12.10 11.55
C VAL A 92 0.27 12.34 12.76
N PHE A 93 1.58 12.30 12.55
CA PHE A 93 2.55 12.61 13.60
C PHE A 93 3.11 14.01 13.37
N ILE A 94 2.96 14.86 14.39
CA ILE A 94 3.47 16.23 14.38
C ILE A 94 4.85 16.23 15.01
N ASP A 95 5.81 16.79 14.30
CA ASP A 95 7.17 16.98 14.77
C ASP A 95 7.24 18.25 15.63
N ARG A 96 7.40 18.06 16.95
CA ARG A 96 7.63 19.15 17.91
C ARG A 96 9.10 19.57 18.01
N GLY A 97 9.99 18.92 17.27
CA GLY A 97 11.44 19.04 17.38
C GLY A 97 12.03 18.10 18.43
N ASN A 98 13.36 18.00 18.47
CA ASN A 98 14.13 17.20 19.42
C ASN A 98 13.75 15.70 19.47
N GLY A 99 13.29 15.14 18.34
CA GLY A 99 12.86 13.75 18.26
C GLY A 99 11.56 13.44 19.01
N SER A 100 10.75 14.46 19.31
CA SER A 100 9.42 14.30 19.90
C SER A 100 8.34 14.34 18.82
N PHE A 101 7.59 13.25 18.72
CA PHE A 101 6.48 13.09 17.78
C PHE A 101 5.15 13.01 18.55
N GLU A 102 4.21 13.86 18.20
CA GLU A 102 2.88 13.90 18.80
C GLU A 102 1.86 13.28 17.82
N PRO A 103 1.21 12.16 18.18
CA PRO A 103 0.13 11.60 17.36
C PRO A 103 -1.12 12.48 17.44
N ARG A 104 -1.65 12.88 16.29
CA ARG A 104 -2.84 13.71 16.16
C ARG A 104 -3.86 13.01 15.27
N GLU A 105 -5.08 12.84 15.76
CA GLU A 105 -6.19 12.35 14.96
C GLU A 105 -6.65 13.42 13.97
N ILE A 106 -6.91 13.00 12.73
CA ILE A 106 -7.32 13.89 11.65
C ILE A 106 -8.55 13.38 10.93
N GLU A 107 -9.37 14.34 10.47
CA GLU A 107 -10.44 14.09 9.52
C GLU A 107 -9.93 14.44 8.12
N THR A 108 -9.85 13.43 7.25
CA THR A 108 -9.46 13.62 5.86
C THR A 108 -10.68 13.84 4.97
N GLY A 109 -10.58 14.76 4.02
CA GLY A 109 -11.56 14.95 2.96
C GLY A 109 -11.04 14.35 1.65
N TRP A 110 -10.87 15.22 0.65
CA TRP A 110 -10.47 14.86 -0.69
C TRP A 110 -9.10 14.19 -0.78
N HIS A 111 -8.92 13.38 -1.82
CA HIS A 111 -7.66 12.77 -2.19
C HIS A 111 -7.40 13.07 -3.66
N TRP A 112 -6.23 13.62 -4.00
CA TRP A 112 -5.85 13.96 -5.37
C TRP A 112 -4.37 13.69 -5.58
N GLY A 113 -4.07 12.74 -6.47
CA GLY A 113 -2.68 12.31 -6.71
C GLY A 113 -2.03 11.77 -5.45
N ASP A 114 -0.92 12.39 -5.03
CA ASP A 114 -0.14 12.08 -3.83
C ASP A 114 -0.58 12.87 -2.59
N ARG A 115 -1.64 13.68 -2.69
CA ARG A 115 -2.05 14.63 -1.64
C ARG A 115 -3.45 14.34 -1.12
N VAL A 116 -3.65 14.68 0.15
CA VAL A 116 -4.89 14.49 0.88
C VAL A 116 -5.25 15.79 1.60
N GLN A 117 -6.54 16.13 1.58
CA GLN A 117 -7.06 17.25 2.36
C GLN A 117 -7.31 16.79 3.78
N VAL A 118 -6.80 17.56 4.73
CA VAL A 118 -7.17 17.48 6.13
C VAL A 118 -8.17 18.59 6.41
N VAL A 119 -9.39 18.19 6.76
CA VAL A 119 -10.51 19.09 7.08
C VAL A 119 -10.44 19.51 8.54
N LYS A 120 -10.04 18.60 9.44
CA LYS A 120 -9.83 18.89 10.86
C LYS A 120 -8.64 18.14 11.43
N GLY A 121 -8.10 18.68 12.51
CA GLY A 121 -7.05 18.05 13.32
C GLY A 121 -5.65 18.62 13.09
N LEU A 122 -5.44 19.43 12.06
CA LEU A 122 -4.17 20.13 11.80
C LEU A 122 -4.37 21.63 11.77
N THR A 123 -3.30 22.35 12.10
CA THR A 123 -3.22 23.81 11.93
C THR A 123 -2.16 24.16 10.88
N PRO A 124 -2.35 25.24 10.10
CA PRO A 124 -1.37 25.66 9.10
C PRO A 124 -0.02 25.98 9.76
N GLY A 125 1.07 25.46 9.18
CA GLY A 125 2.43 25.67 9.68
C GLY A 125 2.96 24.58 10.62
N GLU A 126 2.15 23.58 11.01
CA GLU A 126 2.63 22.42 11.75
C GLU A 126 3.54 21.54 10.87
N ARG A 127 4.69 21.15 11.41
CA ARG A 127 5.59 20.18 10.79
C ARG A 127 5.07 18.77 11.02
N ILE A 128 4.90 18.01 9.96
CA ILE A 128 4.41 16.62 10.01
C ILE A 128 5.46 15.66 9.46
N VAL A 129 5.45 14.44 9.96
CA VAL A 129 6.38 13.39 9.51
C VAL A 129 5.81 12.72 8.26
N VAL A 130 6.56 12.77 7.16
CA VAL A 130 6.17 12.17 5.86
C VAL A 130 6.80 10.79 5.64
N SER A 131 7.96 10.52 6.25
CA SER A 131 8.69 9.26 6.08
C SER A 131 9.18 8.76 7.43
N GLY A 132 8.83 7.51 7.79
CA GLY A 132 9.22 6.89 9.07
C GLY A 132 8.07 6.51 10.00
N THR A 133 6.82 6.52 9.54
CA THR A 133 5.63 6.13 10.32
C THR A 133 5.72 4.72 10.92
N PHE A 134 6.56 3.85 10.36
CA PHE A 134 6.91 2.53 10.93
C PHE A 134 7.89 2.58 12.13
N LEU A 135 8.85 3.52 12.11
CA LEU A 135 9.84 3.68 13.18
C LEU A 135 9.25 4.47 14.36
N VAL A 136 8.39 5.45 14.09
CA VAL A 136 7.72 6.25 15.12
C VAL A 136 6.65 5.45 15.89
N ASP A 137 5.93 4.54 15.23
CA ASP A 137 5.00 3.63 15.91
C ASP A 137 5.76 2.66 16.85
N SER A 138 6.98 2.26 16.48
CA SER A 138 7.83 1.40 17.31
C SER A 138 8.39 2.13 18.54
N GLU A 139 8.86 3.38 18.39
CA GLU A 139 9.31 4.21 19.53
C GLU A 139 8.19 4.72 20.41
N SER A 140 7.05 5.10 19.83
CA SER A 140 5.90 5.61 20.59
C SER A 140 5.26 4.51 21.42
N ARG A 141 5.23 3.26 20.91
CA ARG A 141 4.85 2.08 21.69
C ARG A 141 5.86 1.80 22.81
N LEU A 142 7.16 1.91 22.54
CA LEU A 142 8.19 1.75 23.58
C LEU A 142 8.08 2.81 24.68
N LYS A 143 7.87 4.08 24.32
CA LYS A 143 7.72 5.19 25.28
C LYS A 143 6.39 5.14 26.02
N ALA A 144 5.29 4.75 25.36
CA ALA A 144 4.00 4.54 26.03
C ALA A 144 4.03 3.34 26.99
N ALA A 145 4.77 2.28 26.64
CA ALA A 145 5.06 1.17 27.55
C ALA A 145 5.94 1.61 28.74
N ALA A 146 6.91 2.50 28.51
CA ALA A 146 7.75 3.05 29.57
C ALA A 146 7.03 4.06 30.50
N ALA A 147 5.96 4.71 30.03
CA ALA A 147 5.21 5.72 30.77
C ALA A 147 4.00 5.18 31.56
N GLY A 148 3.69 3.87 31.48
CA GLY A 148 2.74 3.21 32.39
C GLY A 148 1.26 3.63 32.28
N VAL A 149 0.83 4.24 31.17
CA VAL A 149 -0.55 4.79 31.05
C VAL A 149 -1.59 3.75 30.62
N TYR A 150 -1.17 2.55 30.23
CA TYR A 150 -2.05 1.39 30.10
C TYR A 150 -1.54 0.32 31.06
N GLY A 151 -2.39 -0.15 31.97
CA GLY A 151 -2.06 -1.28 32.85
C GLY A 151 -1.45 -2.39 32.00
N GLU A 152 -0.31 -2.91 32.46
CA GLU A 152 0.57 -3.79 31.68
C GLU A 152 -0.27 -4.86 30.96
N ALA A 153 -0.42 -4.75 29.63
CA ALA A 153 -1.16 -5.72 28.85
C ALA A 153 -0.22 -6.88 28.56
N GLY A 154 -0.42 -8.01 29.22
CA GLY A 154 0.27 -9.27 28.94
C GLY A 154 -0.39 -10.03 27.79
N VAL A 155 0.29 -11.00 27.22
CA VAL A 155 -0.29 -11.96 26.26
C VAL A 155 -0.34 -13.31 26.95
N ASP A 156 -1.51 -13.98 26.89
CA ASP A 156 -1.66 -15.34 27.39
C ASP A 156 -0.86 -16.33 26.51
N PRO A 157 0.13 -17.08 27.02
CA PRO A 157 0.97 -17.97 26.23
C PRO A 157 0.23 -19.24 25.73
N VAL A 158 -0.93 -19.57 26.31
CA VAL A 158 -1.74 -20.74 25.92
C VAL A 158 -2.64 -20.41 24.74
N CYS A 159 -3.30 -19.24 24.75
CA CYS A 159 -4.31 -18.89 23.75
C CYS A 159 -3.98 -17.65 22.90
N GLY A 160 -2.98 -16.84 23.28
CA GLY A 160 -2.57 -15.64 22.56
C GLY A 160 -3.48 -14.42 22.76
N MET A 161 -4.45 -14.47 23.68
CA MET A 161 -5.33 -13.34 23.99
C MET A 161 -4.61 -12.27 24.81
N GLN A 162 -4.99 -11.00 24.62
CA GLN A 162 -4.51 -9.90 25.46
C GLN A 162 -5.13 -10.02 26.85
N VAL A 163 -4.27 -9.95 27.86
CA VAL A 163 -4.61 -10.08 29.27
C VAL A 163 -4.25 -8.78 29.98
N ASP A 164 -5.21 -8.20 30.67
CA ASP A 164 -4.95 -7.15 31.64
C ASP A 164 -4.26 -7.76 32.86
N GLN A 165 -2.99 -7.40 33.11
CA GLN A 165 -2.21 -7.98 34.20
C GLN A 165 -2.79 -7.65 35.58
N ALA A 166 -3.44 -6.50 35.77
CA ALA A 166 -4.07 -6.16 37.04
C ALA A 166 -5.29 -7.07 37.29
N LYS A 167 -6.08 -7.33 36.24
CA LYS A 167 -7.22 -8.26 36.31
C LYS A 167 -6.78 -9.70 36.53
N ALA A 168 -5.69 -10.13 35.87
CA ALA A 168 -5.14 -11.47 36.05
C ALA A 168 -4.54 -11.67 37.46
N LYS A 169 -3.84 -10.66 38.00
CA LYS A 169 -3.35 -10.66 39.39
C LYS A 169 -4.52 -10.74 40.37
N ALA A 170 -5.57 -9.94 40.19
CA ALA A 170 -6.76 -9.95 41.04
C ALA A 170 -7.54 -11.28 40.99
N ALA A 171 -7.55 -11.95 39.83
CA ALA A 171 -8.21 -13.24 39.63
C ALA A 171 -7.31 -14.45 39.93
N SER A 172 -6.09 -14.26 40.44
CA SER A 172 -5.10 -15.34 40.64
C SER A 172 -4.75 -16.14 39.36
N HIS A 173 -4.98 -15.56 38.18
CA HIS A 173 -4.63 -16.14 36.88
C HIS A 173 -3.18 -15.84 36.51
N THR A 174 -2.25 -16.16 37.42
CA THR A 174 -0.81 -15.96 37.22
C THR A 174 -0.04 -17.23 37.54
N ARG A 175 1.06 -17.49 36.81
CA ARG A 175 1.98 -18.61 37.07
C ARG A 175 3.41 -18.17 36.89
N GLU A 176 4.25 -18.54 37.84
CA GLU A 176 5.69 -18.33 37.74
C GLU A 176 6.35 -19.55 37.13
N HIS A 177 7.07 -19.38 36.03
CA HIS A 177 7.86 -20.45 35.41
C HIS A 177 9.13 -19.86 34.79
N ALA A 178 10.28 -20.53 34.98
CA ALA A 178 11.59 -20.05 34.52
C ALA A 178 11.94 -18.61 34.96
N GLY A 179 11.50 -18.20 36.17
CA GLY A 179 11.76 -16.87 36.74
C GLY A 179 10.93 -15.74 36.10
N LYS A 180 9.89 -16.07 35.32
CA LYS A 180 8.95 -15.10 34.74
C LYS A 180 7.53 -15.36 35.20
N THR A 181 6.80 -14.30 35.53
CA THR A 181 5.36 -14.36 35.81
C THR A 181 4.57 -14.31 34.51
N HIS A 182 3.87 -15.39 34.20
CA HIS A 182 2.93 -15.50 33.09
C HIS A 182 1.51 -15.17 33.55
N TYR A 183 0.75 -14.51 32.68
CA TYR A 183 -0.61 -14.03 32.95
C TYR A 183 -1.59 -14.72 32.00
N PHE A 184 -2.74 -15.14 32.53
CA PHE A 184 -3.70 -15.93 31.77
C PHE A 184 -5.08 -15.27 31.74
N CYS A 185 -5.78 -15.46 30.63
CA CYS A 185 -7.10 -14.87 30.41
C CYS A 185 -8.20 -15.59 31.21
N SER A 186 -7.97 -16.84 31.62
CA SER A 186 -8.97 -17.71 32.26
C SER A 186 -8.33 -18.84 33.06
N ASP A 187 -9.06 -19.38 34.03
CA ASP A 187 -8.69 -20.59 34.79
C ASP A 187 -8.36 -21.79 33.89
N GLN A 188 -8.98 -21.87 32.70
CA GLN A 188 -8.71 -22.96 31.78
C GLN A 188 -7.29 -22.86 31.21
N CYS A 189 -6.87 -21.67 30.80
CA CYS A 189 -5.51 -21.43 30.29
C CYS A 189 -4.46 -21.64 31.39
N VAL A 190 -4.79 -21.25 32.63
CA VAL A 190 -3.96 -21.55 33.80
C VAL A 190 -3.75 -23.07 33.96
N ARG A 191 -4.83 -23.84 33.95
CA ARG A 191 -4.76 -25.31 34.10
C ARG A 191 -4.03 -25.99 32.95
N ASP A 192 -4.20 -25.50 31.73
CA ASP A 192 -3.53 -26.07 30.57
C ASP A 192 -2.02 -25.74 30.58
N PHE A 193 -1.65 -24.54 30.99
CA PHE A 193 -0.26 -24.19 31.25
C PHE A 193 0.37 -25.07 32.35
N ASP A 194 -0.32 -25.28 33.47
CA ASP A 194 0.16 -26.12 34.58
C ASP A 194 0.44 -27.58 34.16
N LYS A 195 -0.32 -28.12 33.20
CA LYS A 195 -0.13 -29.50 32.70
C LYS A 195 1.16 -29.67 31.91
N ASN A 196 1.56 -28.67 31.13
CA ASN A 196 2.78 -28.73 30.33
C ASN A 196 3.29 -27.31 29.99
N PRO A 197 3.97 -26.62 30.91
CA PRO A 197 4.43 -25.24 30.69
C PRO A 197 5.41 -25.13 29.51
N ALA A 198 6.30 -26.12 29.37
CA ALA A 198 7.36 -26.12 28.38
C ALA A 198 6.84 -26.10 26.92
N GLN A 199 5.62 -26.59 26.66
CA GLN A 199 5.06 -26.56 25.30
C GLN A 199 4.63 -25.15 24.87
N TYR A 200 4.22 -24.32 25.83
CA TYR A 200 3.77 -22.95 25.57
C TYR A 200 4.94 -21.96 25.57
N LEU A 201 6.00 -22.26 26.31
CA LEU A 201 7.18 -21.40 26.42
C LEU A 201 8.22 -21.60 25.30
N LYS A 202 8.13 -22.70 24.54
CA LYS A 202 8.99 -22.94 23.37
C LYS A 202 8.79 -21.93 22.23
N LYS A 203 7.73 -21.13 22.29
CA LYS A 203 7.45 -20.07 21.30
C LYS A 203 8.00 -18.69 21.72
N GLU A 204 8.52 -18.56 22.95
CA GLU A 204 8.82 -17.27 23.60
C GLU A 204 10.32 -17.05 23.93
N LEU A 205 11.21 -17.85 23.34
CA LEU A 205 12.58 -17.43 23.06
C LEU A 205 12.51 -16.77 21.67
N LEU A 206 12.53 -15.43 21.49
CA LEU A 206 13.62 -14.49 21.81
C LEU A 206 13.07 -13.04 21.88
N PRO A 207 13.48 -12.24 22.88
CA PRO A 207 14.10 -10.95 22.55
C PRO A 207 15.31 -10.67 23.47
N SER A 208 16.49 -11.24 23.19
CA SER A 208 17.78 -10.69 23.69
C SER A 208 19.01 -11.19 22.94
N ASP A 209 19.01 -12.39 22.35
CA ASP A 209 20.25 -12.96 21.79
C ASP A 209 20.26 -12.94 20.25
N TYR A 210 20.25 -11.74 19.66
CA TYR A 210 20.59 -11.55 18.24
C TYR A 210 21.99 -10.92 18.13
N GLU A 211 23.02 -11.68 18.52
CA GLU A 211 24.33 -11.61 17.88
C GLU A 211 24.69 -12.98 17.26
N GLU A 212 25.24 -12.88 16.04
CA GLU A 212 25.98 -13.88 15.28
C GLU A 212 25.29 -15.20 14.87
N LYS A 213 24.26 -15.10 14.01
CA LYS A 213 24.13 -16.00 12.84
C LYS A 213 23.71 -15.23 11.59
N SER A 214 24.47 -14.21 11.23
CA SER A 214 24.31 -13.44 9.98
C SER A 214 25.48 -13.56 9.02
N ASP A 215 26.21 -14.70 9.01
CA ASP A 215 27.25 -14.98 8.00
C ASP A 215 26.87 -16.02 6.93
N LYS A 216 25.57 -16.29 6.73
CA LYS A 216 25.10 -17.00 5.52
C LYS A 216 24.10 -16.25 4.66
N HIS A 217 23.66 -15.06 5.06
CA HIS A 217 22.84 -14.19 4.22
C HIS A 217 23.35 -12.74 4.20
N ARG A 218 24.68 -12.54 4.23
CA ARG A 218 25.27 -11.32 3.65
C ARG A 218 25.57 -11.57 2.18
N LYS A 219 24.57 -11.39 1.34
CA LYS A 219 24.83 -10.83 0.01
C LYS A 219 23.95 -9.62 -0.16
N VAL A 220 24.61 -8.47 0.00
CA VAL A 220 24.30 -7.22 -0.65
C VAL A 220 23.69 -7.55 -2.00
N ALA A 221 22.38 -7.32 -2.15
CA ALA A 221 21.74 -7.37 -3.45
C ALA A 221 22.24 -6.13 -4.21
N ALA A 222 23.40 -6.29 -4.85
CA ALA A 222 23.67 -5.57 -6.08
C ALA A 222 22.44 -5.77 -6.97
N ALA A 223 21.87 -4.66 -7.47
CA ALA A 223 20.80 -4.69 -8.44
C ALA A 223 21.22 -5.57 -9.63
N THR A 224 20.78 -6.83 -9.65
CA THR A 224 20.95 -7.70 -10.81
C THR A 224 19.77 -7.45 -11.72
N GLU A 225 20.08 -7.03 -12.95
CA GLU A 225 19.15 -6.90 -14.06
C GLU A 225 18.31 -8.19 -14.17
N GLY A 226 17.02 -8.09 -13.87
CA GLY A 226 16.13 -9.23 -13.93
C GLY A 226 15.85 -9.60 -15.39
N VAL A 227 15.88 -10.90 -15.69
CA VAL A 227 15.61 -11.46 -17.03
C VAL A 227 14.13 -11.80 -17.14
N LYS A 228 13.53 -11.65 -18.32
CA LYS A 228 12.10 -11.92 -18.53
C LYS A 228 11.83 -13.41 -18.70
N ASP A 229 10.83 -13.91 -17.96
CA ASP A 229 10.24 -15.24 -18.16
C ASP A 229 9.51 -15.28 -19.52
N PRO A 230 9.86 -16.20 -20.44
CA PRO A 230 9.23 -16.29 -21.77
C PRO A 230 7.76 -16.71 -21.76
N THR A 231 7.34 -17.44 -20.72
CA THR A 231 5.99 -18.01 -20.59
C THR A 231 5.01 -16.95 -20.11
N CYS A 232 5.37 -16.19 -19.08
CA CYS A 232 4.46 -15.23 -18.43
C CYS A 232 4.88 -13.75 -18.52
N GLY A 233 6.13 -13.44 -18.90
CA GLY A 233 6.63 -12.06 -19.00
C GLY A 233 7.03 -11.42 -17.68
N MET A 234 6.97 -12.16 -16.56
CA MET A 234 7.45 -11.68 -15.26
C MET A 234 8.98 -11.51 -15.26
N THR A 235 9.46 -10.55 -14.47
CA THR A 235 10.89 -10.35 -14.28
C THR A 235 11.41 -11.35 -13.24
N VAL A 236 12.45 -12.10 -13.58
CA VAL A 236 13.01 -13.19 -12.78
C VAL A 236 14.46 -12.90 -12.48
N ASP A 237 14.88 -13.17 -11.25
CA ASP A 237 16.29 -13.17 -10.86
C ASP A 237 16.95 -14.48 -11.35
N PRO A 238 17.94 -14.41 -12.26
CA PRO A 238 18.61 -15.59 -12.81
C PRO A 238 19.26 -16.50 -11.76
N LYS A 239 19.83 -15.91 -10.69
CA LYS A 239 20.52 -16.66 -9.64
C LYS A 239 19.52 -17.42 -8.77
N GLN A 240 18.37 -16.81 -8.47
CA GLN A 240 17.31 -17.45 -7.70
C GLN A 240 16.60 -18.55 -8.50
N ALA A 241 16.35 -18.32 -9.79
CA ALA A 241 15.77 -19.33 -10.67
C ALA A 241 16.72 -20.54 -10.81
N GLN A 242 18.03 -20.30 -10.95
CA GLN A 242 19.04 -21.37 -11.00
C GLN A 242 19.13 -22.15 -9.69
N ALA A 243 19.12 -21.47 -8.54
CA ALA A 243 19.13 -22.13 -7.22
C ALA A 243 17.88 -22.99 -6.96
N LYS A 244 16.75 -22.65 -7.58
CA LYS A 244 15.48 -23.38 -7.46
C LYS A 244 15.24 -24.39 -8.60
N GLY A 245 16.20 -24.59 -9.51
CA GLY A 245 16.05 -25.51 -10.65
C GLY A 245 15.05 -25.04 -11.71
N ARG A 246 14.68 -23.76 -11.72
CA ARG A 246 13.71 -23.14 -12.64
C ARG A 246 14.40 -22.58 -13.88
N VAL A 247 15.20 -23.41 -14.54
CA VAL A 247 16.01 -23.04 -15.70
C VAL A 247 15.87 -24.11 -16.78
N SER A 248 15.79 -23.68 -18.04
CA SER A 248 15.79 -24.57 -19.20
C SER A 248 16.76 -24.06 -20.25
N HIS A 249 17.38 -24.99 -20.99
CA HIS A 249 18.39 -24.69 -22.00
C HIS A 249 17.88 -25.17 -23.36
N VAL A 250 17.86 -24.28 -24.34
CA VAL A 250 17.53 -24.62 -25.73
C VAL A 250 18.67 -24.12 -26.61
N GLY A 251 19.42 -25.06 -27.22
CA GLY A 251 20.65 -24.74 -27.94
C GLY A 251 21.69 -24.09 -27.00
N GLN A 252 22.15 -22.90 -27.36
CA GLN A 252 23.09 -22.10 -26.54
C GLN A 252 22.40 -21.05 -25.64
N GLN A 253 21.06 -21.01 -25.62
CA GLN A 253 20.31 -20.02 -24.83
C GLN A 253 19.77 -20.62 -23.53
N THR A 254 19.91 -19.87 -22.45
CA THR A 254 19.40 -20.21 -21.12
C THR A 254 18.16 -19.37 -20.79
N PHE A 255 17.08 -20.02 -20.39
CA PHE A 255 15.81 -19.40 -20.02
C PHE A 255 15.53 -19.59 -18.52
N TYR A 256 15.01 -18.54 -17.87
CA TYR A 256 14.73 -18.50 -16.44
C TYR A 256 13.22 -18.32 -16.20
N PHE A 257 12.68 -19.06 -15.22
CA PHE A 257 11.24 -19.09 -14.96
C PHE A 257 10.88 -18.64 -13.55
N CYS A 258 9.78 -17.90 -13.43
CA CYS A 258 9.29 -17.36 -12.16
C CYS A 258 8.75 -18.48 -11.25
N SER A 259 8.20 -19.54 -11.84
CA SER A 259 7.56 -20.64 -11.16
C SER A 259 7.87 -21.99 -11.81
N ASP A 260 7.70 -23.06 -11.05
CA ASP A 260 7.84 -24.44 -11.55
C ASP A 260 6.78 -24.76 -12.62
N HIS A 261 5.62 -24.12 -12.53
CA HIS A 261 4.56 -24.22 -13.54
C HIS A 261 4.99 -23.61 -14.88
N CYS A 262 5.56 -22.40 -14.88
CA CYS A 262 6.05 -21.73 -16.09
C CYS A 262 7.21 -22.51 -16.75
N LYS A 263 8.10 -23.10 -15.93
CA LYS A 263 9.16 -23.99 -16.42
C LYS A 263 8.57 -25.23 -17.10
N LYS A 264 7.63 -25.90 -16.44
CA LYS A 264 6.99 -27.12 -16.95
C LYS A 264 6.23 -26.86 -18.25
N GLU A 265 5.52 -25.73 -18.34
CA GLU A 265 4.80 -25.32 -19.54
C GLU A 265 5.75 -25.03 -20.72
N PHE A 266 6.89 -24.39 -20.46
CA PHE A 266 7.93 -24.15 -21.45
C PHE A 266 8.60 -25.44 -21.91
N ASP A 267 8.95 -26.34 -20.98
CA ASP A 267 9.59 -27.62 -21.29
C ASP A 267 8.70 -28.53 -22.16
N GLN A 268 7.37 -28.42 -22.01
CA GLN A 268 6.40 -29.18 -22.79
C GLN A 268 6.21 -28.67 -24.21
N ASN A 269 6.38 -27.36 -24.45
CA ASN A 269 6.18 -26.76 -25.77
C ASN A 269 7.14 -25.57 -25.99
N PRO A 270 8.46 -25.81 -26.11
CA PRO A 270 9.45 -24.74 -26.18
C PRO A 270 9.29 -23.89 -27.45
N ASP A 271 8.98 -24.50 -28.59
CA ASP A 271 8.85 -23.82 -29.89
C ASP A 271 7.79 -22.70 -29.89
N LYS A 272 6.72 -22.88 -29.11
CA LYS A 272 5.64 -21.89 -28.94
C LYS A 272 6.15 -20.57 -28.33
N TYR A 273 7.12 -20.65 -27.43
CA TYR A 273 7.64 -19.48 -26.70
C TYR A 273 8.92 -18.92 -27.32
N LEU A 274 9.68 -19.74 -28.05
CA LEU A 274 10.91 -19.33 -28.75
C LEU A 274 10.63 -18.41 -29.95
N ALA A 275 9.53 -18.63 -30.68
CA ALA A 275 9.13 -17.78 -31.80
C ALA A 275 8.88 -16.30 -31.38
N LYS A 276 8.51 -16.07 -30.12
CA LYS A 276 8.25 -14.73 -29.55
C LYS A 276 9.53 -14.05 -29.03
N ALA A 277 10.55 -14.82 -28.65
CA ALA A 277 11.83 -14.30 -28.13
C ALA A 277 12.78 -13.84 -29.26
N ALA A 278 12.78 -14.52 -30.41
CA ALA A 278 13.60 -14.16 -31.57
C ALA A 278 13.27 -12.78 -32.18
N GLY A 279 12.03 -12.30 -32.02
CA GLY A 279 11.59 -10.99 -32.52
C GLY A 279 12.06 -9.76 -31.74
N ARG A 280 12.69 -9.92 -30.55
CA ARG A 280 13.08 -8.79 -29.68
C ARG A 280 14.57 -8.43 -29.70
N VAL A 281 15.42 -9.26 -30.28
CA VAL A 281 16.88 -9.03 -30.30
C VAL A 281 17.29 -7.98 -31.36
N ALA A 282 16.42 -7.63 -32.31
CA ALA A 282 16.75 -6.74 -33.44
C ALA A 282 16.58 -5.22 -33.18
N ALA A 283 16.10 -4.77 -32.00
CA ALA A 283 15.69 -3.37 -31.79
C ALA A 283 16.50 -2.57 -30.75
N GLY A 284 17.70 -3.03 -30.36
CA GLY A 284 18.48 -2.47 -29.24
C GLY A 284 19.89 -1.95 -29.57
N GLY A 285 20.20 -1.63 -30.83
CA GLY A 285 21.54 -1.15 -31.23
C GLY A 285 21.54 0.31 -31.67
N GLY A 286 21.61 1.25 -30.73
CA GLY A 286 21.84 2.68 -30.98
C GLY A 286 23.16 3.14 -30.35
N THR A 287 24.19 3.31 -31.16
CA THR A 287 25.53 3.78 -30.79
C THR A 287 25.53 5.28 -30.49
N ASN A 288 26.13 5.69 -29.37
CA ASN A 288 26.39 7.10 -29.08
C ASN A 288 27.85 7.42 -29.43
N ALA A 289 28.04 8.13 -30.54
CA ALA A 289 29.34 8.65 -30.97
C ALA A 289 29.64 9.96 -30.21
N THR A 290 30.73 10.00 -29.46
CA THR A 290 31.29 11.24 -28.89
C THR A 290 32.38 11.75 -29.83
N GLY A 291 32.19 12.99 -30.32
CA GLY A 291 33.15 13.72 -31.11
C GLY A 291 33.85 14.78 -30.27
N ARG A 292 35.18 14.78 -30.39
CA ARG A 292 36.22 15.78 -30.00
C ARG A 292 36.34 16.20 -28.54
#